data_AF-A0A519M688-F1
#
_entry.id   AF-A0A519M688-F1
#
_cell.length_a   1.000
_cell.length_b   1.000
_cell.length_c   1.000
_cell.angle_alpha   90.00
_cell.angle_beta   90.00
_cell.angle_gamma   90.00
#
_symmetry.space_group_name_H-M   'P 1'
#
loop_
_entity.id
_entity.type
_entity.pdbx_description
1 polymer ?
#
loop_
_entity_poly.entity_id
_entity_poly.type
_entity_poly.pdbx_seq_one_letter_code
_entity_poly.pdbx_strand_id
1 'polypeptide(L)'
;MFNNTLFREGERVVGEFPVPHHPGLTFTVYQDQEFDNSTGVYYDLRQNNQVLSEKSVLTGTLDYEDADDYAAHTAGTLVYLSYVAPHQVVAIYDLSTKYGFPRSSPGDTMDTFRRGATLLRRLQRHNPQIVGARRLSD
;
A
#
# COMPACT_ATOMS: atom_id res chain seq x y z
N MET A 1 -23.71 4.63 11.49
CA MET A 1 -23.38 3.81 10.31
C MET A 1 -22.57 4.71 9.39
N PHE A 2 -21.28 4.40 9.17
CA PHE A 2 -20.47 5.14 8.20
C PHE A 2 -20.22 4.22 7.00
N ASN A 3 -20.97 4.47 5.93
CA ASN A 3 -20.63 3.99 4.60
C ASN A 3 -19.44 4.82 4.12
N ASN A 4 -18.23 4.28 4.23
CA ASN A 4 -17.04 4.87 3.61
C ASN A 4 -16.41 3.83 2.68
N THR A 5 -17.13 3.47 1.63
CA THR A 5 -16.50 3.01 0.39
C THR A 5 -16.61 4.18 -0.57
N LEU A 6 -15.75 5.19 -0.37
CA LEU A 6 -15.57 6.29 -1.30
C LEU A 6 -14.88 5.73 -2.55
N PHE A 7 -15.64 5.08 -3.42
CA PHE A 7 -15.31 5.11 -4.84
C PHE A 7 -15.49 6.57 -5.27
N ARG A 8 -14.40 7.24 -5.65
CA ARG A 8 -14.55 8.52 -6.35
C ARG A 8 -14.87 8.20 -7.80
N GLU A 9 -15.85 8.89 -8.39
CA GLU A 9 -16.04 8.86 -9.83
C GLU A 9 -14.70 9.20 -10.51
N GLY A 10 -14.26 8.35 -11.44
CA GLY A 10 -12.95 8.50 -12.08
C GLY A 10 -11.81 7.69 -11.46
N GLU A 11 -12.08 6.58 -10.77
CA GLU A 11 -11.04 5.64 -10.30
C GLU A 11 -11.28 4.24 -10.88
N ARG A 12 -10.22 3.47 -11.11
CA ARG A 12 -10.29 2.04 -11.45
C ARG A 12 -9.58 1.20 -10.39
N VAL A 13 -10.06 -0.03 -10.20
CA VAL A 13 -9.30 -1.05 -9.46
C VAL A 13 -8.21 -1.57 -10.40
N VAL A 14 -6.96 -1.51 -9.95
CA VAL A 14 -5.83 -2.15 -10.63
C VAL A 14 -5.84 -3.63 -10.32
N GLY A 15 -5.94 -3.98 -9.03
CA GLY A 15 -6.01 -5.37 -8.59
C GLY A 15 -6.31 -5.52 -7.11
N GLU A 16 -6.66 -6.75 -6.75
CA GLU A 16 -6.84 -7.21 -5.38
C GLU A 16 -5.79 -8.28 -5.09
N PHE A 17 -5.00 -8.07 -4.03
CA PHE A 17 -3.83 -8.88 -3.71
C PHE A 17 -4.04 -9.54 -2.34
N PRO A 18 -4.49 -10.82 -2.31
CA PRO A 18 -4.67 -11.56 -1.08
C PRO A 18 -3.36 -11.74 -0.33
N VAL A 19 -3.37 -11.51 0.97
CA VAL A 19 -2.18 -11.70 1.81
C VAL A 19 -2.03 -13.19 2.14
N PRO A 20 -0.87 -13.81 1.84
CA PRO A 20 -0.62 -15.21 2.16
C PRO A 20 -0.86 -15.52 3.65
N HIS A 21 -1.42 -16.70 3.94
CA HIS A 21 -1.67 -17.18 5.31
C HIS A 21 -2.61 -16.31 6.18
N HIS A 22 -3.24 -15.28 5.62
CA HIS A 22 -4.22 -14.43 6.28
C HIS A 22 -5.53 -14.40 5.47
N PRO A 23 -6.40 -15.43 5.61
CA PRO A 23 -7.64 -15.53 4.84
C PRO A 23 -8.51 -14.28 4.96
N GLY A 24 -8.95 -13.76 3.82
CA GLY A 24 -9.81 -12.58 3.74
C GLY A 24 -9.09 -11.23 3.94
N LEU A 25 -7.78 -11.23 4.18
CA LEU A 25 -6.96 -10.02 4.21
C LEU A 25 -6.46 -9.73 2.79
N THR A 26 -6.75 -8.54 2.27
CA THR A 26 -6.48 -8.17 0.88
C THR A 26 -6.00 -6.73 0.80
N PHE A 27 -4.90 -6.50 0.07
CA PHE A 27 -4.54 -5.16 -0.42
C PHE A 27 -5.34 -4.88 -1.69
N THR A 28 -6.05 -3.76 -1.76
CA THR A 28 -6.70 -3.32 -3.00
C THR A 28 -5.93 -2.14 -3.54
N VAL A 29 -5.48 -2.21 -4.80
CA VAL A 29 -4.80 -1.09 -5.48
C VAL A 29 -5.78 -0.42 -6.41
N TYR A 30 -5.80 0.90 -6.35
CA TYR A 30 -6.61 1.78 -7.19
C TYR A 30 -5.71 2.70 -7.97
N GLN A 31 -6.18 3.08 -9.15
CA GLN A 31 -5.56 4.12 -9.94
C GLN A 31 -6.63 5.09 -10.40
N ASP A 32 -6.35 6.38 -10.34
CA ASP A 32 -7.24 7.39 -10.94
C ASP A 32 -7.38 7.15 -12.45
N GLN A 33 -8.42 7.71 -13.04
CA GLN A 33 -8.63 7.78 -14.46
C GLN A 33 -8.40 9.23 -14.90
N GLU A 34 -7.22 9.80 -14.63
CA GLU A 34 -6.94 11.19 -15.01
C GLU A 34 -6.04 11.26 -16.26
N PHE A 35 -6.66 11.72 -17.34
CA PHE A 35 -6.04 12.37 -18.49
C PHE A 35 -5.57 13.74 -18.03
N ASP A 36 -4.26 14.00 -18.05
CA ASP A 36 -3.68 15.27 -18.54
C ASP A 36 -2.20 15.39 -18.19
N ASN A 37 -1.71 14.90 -17.02
CA ASN A 37 -0.27 14.97 -16.68
C ASN A 37 0.26 13.96 -15.63
N SER A 38 -0.57 13.32 -14.81
CA SER A 38 -0.16 12.22 -13.92
C SER A 38 -1.38 11.56 -13.31
N THR A 39 -1.30 10.26 -13.03
CA THR A 39 -2.35 9.47 -12.44
C THR A 39 -1.97 9.04 -11.02
N GLY A 40 -2.85 9.27 -10.05
CA GLY A 40 -2.65 8.85 -8.67
C GLY A 40 -2.83 7.33 -8.51
N VAL A 41 -1.92 6.69 -7.78
CA VAL A 41 -2.04 5.28 -7.38
C VAL A 41 -2.21 5.22 -5.88
N TYR A 42 -3.16 4.41 -5.44
CA TYR A 42 -3.57 4.31 -4.05
C TYR A 42 -3.72 2.86 -3.65
N TYR A 43 -3.74 2.63 -2.33
CA TYR A 43 -4.13 1.34 -1.80
C TYR A 43 -5.03 1.49 -0.58
N ASP A 44 -5.84 0.46 -0.31
CA ASP A 44 -6.38 0.20 1.01
C ASP A 44 -6.05 -1.23 1.45
N LEU A 45 -6.19 -1.50 2.75
CA LEU A 45 -6.08 -2.86 3.30
C LEU A 45 -7.43 -3.24 3.90
N ARG A 46 -7.97 -4.39 3.52
CA ARG A 46 -9.29 -4.87 3.94
C ARG A 46 -9.21 -6.26 4.54
N GLN A 47 -10.04 -6.52 5.54
CA GLN A 47 -10.31 -7.85 6.08
C GLN A 47 -11.79 -8.16 5.90
N ASN A 48 -12.14 -9.16 5.09
CA ASN A 48 -13.54 -9.54 4.82
C ASN A 48 -14.41 -8.33 4.44
N ASN A 49 -13.94 -7.51 3.49
CA ASN A 49 -14.55 -6.24 3.05
C ASN A 49 -14.58 -5.10 4.08
N GLN A 50 -14.07 -5.30 5.30
CA GLN A 50 -13.90 -4.23 6.28
C GLN A 50 -12.55 -3.53 6.07
N VAL A 51 -12.57 -2.21 5.88
CA VAL A 51 -11.35 -1.39 5.76
C VAL A 51 -10.58 -1.38 7.09
N LEU A 52 -9.34 -1.87 7.08
CA LEU A 52 -8.39 -1.84 8.19
C LEU A 52 -7.42 -0.65 8.12
N SER A 53 -7.09 -0.23 6.90
CA SER A 53 -6.30 0.96 6.62
C SER A 53 -7.02 1.76 5.57
N GLU A 54 -7.32 3.02 5.87
CA GLU A 54 -7.93 3.94 4.92
C GLU A 54 -7.08 4.11 3.66
N LYS A 55 -7.76 4.47 2.58
CA LYS A 55 -7.16 4.66 1.26
C LYS A 55 -6.00 5.65 1.34
N SER A 56 -4.82 5.21 0.97
CA SER A 56 -3.56 5.96 1.08
C SER A 56 -2.86 6.04 -0.27
N VAL A 57 -2.31 7.20 -0.62
CA VAL A 57 -1.49 7.39 -1.84
C VAL A 57 -0.24 6.51 -1.75
N LEU A 58 0.02 5.72 -2.79
CA LEU A 58 1.30 5.04 -3.01
C LEU A 58 2.26 5.94 -3.78
N THR A 59 1.83 6.41 -4.96
CA THR A 59 2.63 7.22 -5.88
C THR A 59 1.74 8.02 -6.84
N GLY A 60 2.36 8.88 -7.64
CA GLY A 60 1.81 9.34 -8.92
C GLY A 60 2.66 8.79 -10.06
N THR A 61 2.05 8.47 -11.19
CA THR A 61 2.70 7.89 -12.38
C THR A 61 2.18 8.56 -13.66
N LEU A 62 2.94 8.51 -14.75
CA LEU A 62 2.46 8.93 -16.07
C LEU A 62 1.71 7.81 -16.80
N ASP A 63 1.93 6.57 -16.38
CA ASP A 63 1.47 5.37 -17.06
C ASP A 63 0.37 4.66 -16.28
N TYR A 64 -0.39 3.80 -16.96
CA TYR A 64 -1.32 2.91 -16.31
C TYR A 64 -0.57 1.76 -15.62
N GLU A 65 -0.93 1.50 -14.36
CA GLU A 65 -0.35 0.41 -13.57
C GLU A 65 -0.94 -0.96 -13.97
N ASP A 66 -0.11 -1.99 -14.05
CA ASP A 66 -0.54 -3.38 -14.26
C ASP A 66 -0.70 -4.11 -12.92
N ALA A 67 -1.68 -5.00 -12.82
CA ALA A 67 -1.84 -5.87 -11.66
C ALA A 67 -0.67 -6.84 -11.49
N ASP A 68 -0.06 -7.28 -12.59
CA ASP A 68 1.01 -8.28 -12.57
C ASP A 68 2.31 -7.80 -11.90
N ASP A 69 2.49 -6.48 -11.76
CA ASP A 69 3.62 -5.88 -11.07
C ASP A 69 3.48 -5.90 -9.54
N TYR A 70 2.29 -6.15 -9.01
CA TYR A 70 2.01 -6.10 -7.58
C TYR A 70 1.91 -7.49 -6.97
N ALA A 71 2.44 -7.61 -5.74
CA ALA A 71 2.29 -8.83 -4.96
C ALA A 71 2.21 -8.53 -3.46
N ALA A 72 1.30 -9.23 -2.76
CA ALA A 72 1.16 -9.14 -1.32
C ALA A 72 1.96 -10.24 -0.61
N HIS A 73 2.56 -9.88 0.51
CA HIS A 73 3.50 -10.72 1.25
C HIS A 73 3.31 -10.59 2.76
N THR A 74 3.99 -11.48 3.49
CA THR A 74 3.96 -11.52 4.96
C THR A 74 5.35 -11.77 5.53
N ALA A 75 5.63 -11.18 6.69
CA ALA A 75 6.82 -11.42 7.51
C ALA A 75 6.49 -11.20 8.99
N GLY A 76 6.24 -12.29 9.73
CA GLY A 76 5.83 -12.21 11.13
C GLY A 76 4.45 -11.54 11.26
N THR A 77 4.37 -10.41 11.97
CA THR A 77 3.12 -9.62 12.07
C THR A 77 2.99 -8.57 10.97
N LEU A 78 3.99 -8.43 10.10
CA LEU A 78 3.99 -7.47 9.02
C LEU A 78 3.38 -8.08 7.77
N VAL A 79 2.52 -7.33 7.12
CA VAL A 79 2.04 -7.62 5.77
C VAL A 79 2.45 -6.45 4.89
N TYR A 80 2.83 -6.73 3.65
CA TYR A 80 3.36 -5.70 2.77
C TYR A 80 3.04 -5.95 1.31
N LEU A 81 3.00 -4.86 0.54
CA LEU A 81 2.79 -4.86 -0.89
C LEU A 81 4.11 -4.53 -1.56
N SER A 82 4.52 -5.36 -2.53
CA SER A 82 5.66 -5.10 -3.40
C SER A 82 5.21 -4.61 -4.77
N TYR A 83 6.13 -3.98 -5.51
CA TYR A 83 5.92 -3.51 -6.87
C TYR A 83 7.13 -3.84 -7.76
N VAL A 84 6.91 -4.43 -8.94
CA VAL A 84 7.87 -4.91 -9.96
C VAL A 84 8.80 -6.02 -9.48
N ALA A 85 9.35 -5.90 -8.27
CA ALA A 85 10.22 -6.89 -7.66
C ALA A 85 9.74 -7.23 -6.23
N PRO A 86 9.83 -8.51 -5.79
CA PRO A 86 9.34 -8.92 -4.47
C PRO A 86 9.96 -8.18 -3.28
N HIS A 87 11.15 -7.60 -3.46
CA HIS A 87 11.88 -6.88 -2.43
C HIS A 87 11.69 -5.35 -2.47
N GLN A 88 11.00 -4.82 -3.49
CA GLN A 88 10.67 -3.40 -3.60
C GLN A 88 9.31 -3.13 -2.97
N VAL A 89 9.32 -2.63 -1.75
CA VAL A 89 8.14 -2.50 -0.90
C VAL A 89 7.52 -1.10 -1.02
N VAL A 90 6.23 -1.06 -1.36
CA VAL A 90 5.47 0.19 -1.55
C VAL A 90 4.48 0.48 -0.41
N ALA A 91 4.03 -0.55 0.31
CA ALA A 91 3.20 -0.40 1.51
C ALA A 91 3.52 -1.48 2.54
N ILE A 92 3.44 -1.11 3.82
CA ILE A 92 3.65 -2.01 4.97
C ILE A 92 2.56 -1.76 5.99
N TYR A 93 1.98 -2.82 6.54
CA TYR A 93 1.04 -2.76 7.65
C TYR A 93 1.43 -3.76 8.74
N ASP A 94 1.42 -3.31 9.99
CA ASP A 94 1.67 -4.17 11.14
C ASP A 94 0.35 -4.57 11.81
N LEU A 95 0.02 -5.86 11.71
CA LEU A 95 -1.20 -6.42 12.26
C LEU A 95 -1.28 -6.30 13.79
N SER A 96 -0.15 -6.15 14.49
CA SER A 96 -0.11 -6.04 15.95
C SER A 96 -0.44 -4.62 16.44
N THR A 97 0.16 -3.61 15.81
CA THR A 97 -0.01 -2.20 16.19
C THR A 97 -1.12 -1.50 15.43
N LYS A 98 -1.70 -2.15 14.40
CA LYS A 98 -2.71 -1.60 13.48
C LYS A 98 -2.23 -0.33 12.77
N TYR A 99 -0.92 -0.25 12.56
CA TYR A 99 -0.27 0.89 11.92
C TYR A 99 0.23 0.50 10.53
N GLY A 100 -0.11 1.32 9.54
CA GLY A 100 0.33 1.19 8.15
C GLY A 100 1.17 2.38 7.69
N PHE A 101 1.96 2.17 6.64
CA PHE A 101 2.71 3.20 5.94
C PHE A 101 2.83 2.83 4.45
N PRO A 102 2.66 3.78 3.51
CA PRO A 102 2.30 5.20 3.73
C PRO A 102 0.84 5.37 4.17
N ARG A 103 0.53 6.47 4.87
CA ARG A 103 -0.84 6.83 5.28
C ARG A 103 -1.44 8.00 4.49
N SER A 104 -0.57 8.79 3.87
CA SER A 104 -0.93 9.88 2.94
C SER A 104 -1.98 10.83 3.53
N SER A 105 -1.74 11.24 4.78
CA SER A 105 -2.59 12.19 5.50
C SER A 105 -1.96 13.59 5.51
N PRO A 106 -2.74 14.66 5.33
CA PRO A 106 -2.26 16.04 5.47
C PRO A 106 -1.61 16.33 6.84
N GLY A 107 -1.87 15.48 7.85
CA GLY A 107 -1.28 15.58 9.19
C GLY A 107 -0.02 14.73 9.41
N ASP A 108 0.59 14.16 8.36
CA ASP A 108 1.77 13.32 8.49
C ASP A 108 2.97 14.12 9.06
N THR A 109 3.41 13.74 10.25
CA THR A 109 4.54 14.35 10.97
C THR A 109 5.85 13.60 10.76
N MET A 110 6.98 14.20 11.16
CA MET A 110 8.28 13.52 11.21
C MET A 110 8.22 12.18 11.99
N ASP A 111 7.39 12.09 13.03
CA ASP A 111 7.21 10.85 13.78
C ASP A 111 6.50 9.76 12.96
N THR A 112 5.62 10.14 12.02
CA THR A 112 4.99 9.21 11.07
C THR A 112 6.05 8.60 10.16
N PHE A 113 6.95 9.41 9.60
CA PHE A 113 8.07 8.92 8.80
C PHE A 113 9.02 8.02 9.61
N ARG A 114 9.30 8.36 10.88
CA ARG A 114 10.12 7.51 11.78
C ARG A 114 9.47 6.16 12.06
N ARG A 115 8.13 6.12 12.22
CA ARG A 115 7.38 4.88 12.39
C ARG A 115 7.41 4.04 11.11
N GLY A 116 7.18 4.65 9.95
CA GLY A 116 7.34 3.98 8.64
C GLY A 116 8.74 3.37 8.45
N ALA A 117 9.79 4.15 8.72
CA ALA A 117 11.18 3.66 8.68
C ALA A 117 11.44 2.52 9.69
N THR A 118 10.75 2.53 10.83
CA THR A 118 10.83 1.43 11.82
C THR A 118 10.16 0.16 11.31
N LEU A 119 9.03 0.27 10.62
CA LEU A 119 8.40 -0.87 9.94
C LEU A 119 9.32 -1.46 8.87
N LEU A 120 9.90 -0.62 8.01
CA LEU A 120 10.83 -1.07 6.97
C LEU A 120 12.06 -1.77 7.58
N ARG A 121 12.67 -1.20 8.63
CA ARG A 121 13.80 -1.84 9.33
C ARG A 121 13.43 -3.19 9.95
N ARG A 122 12.22 -3.32 10.51
CA ARG A 122 11.75 -4.60 11.04
C ARG A 122 11.62 -5.62 9.91
N LEU A 123 11.08 -5.22 8.77
CA LEU A 123 10.94 -6.07 7.60
C LEU A 123 12.31 -6.51 7.04
N GLN A 124 13.28 -5.59 7.01
CA GLN A 124 14.67 -5.87 6.61
C GLN A 124 15.40 -6.88 7.52
N ARG A 125 14.99 -7.03 8.79
CA ARG A 125 15.52 -8.10 9.66
C ARG A 125 15.08 -9.49 9.23
N HIS A 126 13.93 -9.60 8.55
CA HIS A 126 13.46 -10.86 7.97
C HIS A 126 14.10 -11.12 6.61
N ASN A 127 14.26 -10.07 5.78
CA ASN A 127 14.95 -10.17 4.51
C ASN A 127 15.78 -8.89 4.24
N PRO A 128 17.12 -8.95 4.32
CA PRO A 128 17.99 -7.80 4.11
C PRO A 128 17.94 -7.19 2.71
N GLN A 129 17.42 -7.90 1.70
CA GLN A 129 17.28 -7.39 0.33
C GLN A 129 16.12 -6.40 0.20
N ILE A 130 15.25 -6.30 1.20
CA ILE A 130 14.08 -5.42 1.16
C ILE A 130 14.50 -3.95 1.13
N VAL A 131 13.96 -3.25 0.14
CA VAL A 131 14.11 -1.81 -0.05
C VAL A 131 12.74 -1.16 -0.08
N GLY A 132 12.59 -0.03 0.61
CA GLY A 132 11.40 0.80 0.44
C GLY A 132 11.48 1.50 -0.90
N ALA A 133 10.37 1.52 -1.66
CA ALA A 133 10.32 2.26 -2.90
C ALA A 133 10.70 3.73 -2.64
N ARG A 134 11.75 4.21 -3.31
CA ARG A 134 11.94 5.65 -3.52
C ARG A 134 10.83 6.11 -4.47
N ARG A 135 10.45 7.39 -4.38
CA ARG A 135 9.49 8.02 -5.30
C ARG A 135 9.73 7.48 -6.73
N LEU A 136 8.68 6.94 -7.36
CA LEU A 136 8.72 6.32 -8.69
C LEU A 136 8.86 7.39 -9.82
N SER A 137 9.61 8.46 -9.56
CA SER A 137 9.63 9.67 -10.40
C SER A 137 11.04 10.23 -10.59
N ASP A 138 12.04 9.37 -10.78
CA ASP A 138 13.38 9.76 -11.27
C ASP A 138 13.66 9.05 -12.60
#